data_AF-A0A356J516-F1
#
_entry.id   AF-A0A356J516-F1
#
_cell.length_a   1.000
_cell.length_b   1.000
_cell.length_c   1.000
_cell.angle_alpha   90.00
_cell.angle_beta   90.00
_cell.angle_gamma   90.00
#
_symmetry.space_group_name_H-M   'P 1'
#
loop_
_entity.id
_entity.type
_entity.pdbx_description
1 polymer ?
#
loop_
_entity_poly.entity_id
_entity_poly.type
_entity_poly.pdbx_seq_one_letter_code
_entity_poly.pdbx_strand_id
1 'polypeptide(L)'
;MFCSFLVLCAALTFAETKTLAVQIQLDRQGYSCNTIDGQWGQKSQAALERYCRVRKCPVPATPEEAYDRYFAAGGDLFVLETLDARDFAAFARIPSDPAEKAKLDWLGYESIAEMLAERGHVSVRTLERLNPGLDWAKAGVGTRVRLPKFPRAADYLAAGKGLTAGDATRPAAARLEVSPARFEIAAYDARGALLGLFPCSIAKDKAKVPRGELRVVSLIPNPNYTYTPERRGKGAPSRQIFAPGPNNPVGVAWIGLSLPGYGIHGTPTPERVGRAESHGCFRLANWNVARLYALCRIGTRVVVTP
;
A
#
# COMPACT_ATOMS: atom_id res chain seq x y z
N MET A 1 -18.51 4.79 37.29
CA MET A 1 -19.25 4.85 36.01
C MET A 1 -18.24 5.01 34.88
N PHE A 2 -17.81 3.93 34.25
CA PHE A 2 -17.05 4.00 32.99
C PHE A 2 -18.04 3.75 31.86
N CYS A 3 -18.33 4.80 31.10
CA CYS A 3 -19.16 4.74 29.91
C CYS A 3 -18.34 4.06 28.80
N SER A 4 -18.52 2.75 28.64
CA SER A 4 -17.97 2.01 27.51
C SER A 4 -18.76 2.41 26.28
N PHE A 5 -18.23 3.35 25.49
CA PHE A 5 -18.72 3.60 24.14
C PHE A 5 -18.36 2.37 23.30
N LEU A 6 -19.26 1.38 23.26
CA LEU A 6 -19.37 0.50 22.10
C LEU A 6 -19.73 1.41 20.92
N VAL A 7 -18.73 1.87 20.19
CA VAL A 7 -18.94 2.38 18.84
C VAL A 7 -19.39 1.17 18.03
N LEU A 8 -20.71 0.97 17.92
CA LEU A 8 -21.26 0.03 16.94
C LEU A 8 -20.79 0.52 15.56
N CYS A 9 -19.82 -0.18 14.99
CA CYS A 9 -19.39 0.07 13.63
C CYS A 9 -20.53 -0.39 12.72
N ALA A 10 -21.25 0.56 12.11
CA ALA A 10 -22.39 0.24 11.26
C ALA A 10 -21.98 -0.65 10.08
N ALA A 11 -22.80 -1.67 9.82
CA ALA A 11 -22.64 -2.54 8.67
C ALA A 11 -22.62 -1.76 7.35
N LEU A 12 -22.02 -2.34 6.32
CA LEU A 12 -21.94 -1.74 4.99
C LEU A 12 -23.33 -1.65 4.35
N THR A 13 -23.61 -0.52 3.71
CA THR A 13 -24.79 -0.35 2.85
C THR A 13 -24.64 -1.14 1.53
N PHE A 14 -25.74 -1.27 0.79
CA PHE A 14 -25.72 -1.92 -0.53
C PHE A 14 -24.81 -1.19 -1.53
N ALA A 15 -24.87 0.15 -1.57
CA ALA A 15 -24.02 0.98 -2.44
C ALA A 15 -22.53 0.85 -2.08
N GLU A 16 -22.19 0.84 -0.79
CA GLU A 16 -20.82 0.60 -0.33
C GLU A 16 -20.34 -0.81 -0.70
N THR A 17 -21.23 -1.80 -0.70
CA THR A 17 -20.89 -3.18 -1.09
C THR A 17 -20.53 -3.27 -2.58
N LYS A 18 -21.30 -2.62 -3.47
CA LYS A 18 -20.95 -2.53 -4.90
C LYS A 18 -19.65 -1.76 -5.10
N THR A 19 -19.45 -0.66 -4.38
CA THR A 19 -18.20 0.12 -4.43
C THR A 19 -16.99 -0.71 -4.03
N LEU A 20 -17.08 -1.44 -2.90
CA LEU A 20 -16.04 -2.38 -2.47
C LEU A 20 -15.74 -3.42 -3.53
N ALA A 21 -16.77 -4.01 -4.14
CA ALA A 21 -16.59 -4.99 -5.19
C ALA A 21 -15.80 -4.43 -6.39
N VAL A 22 -16.13 -3.22 -6.85
CA VAL A 22 -15.38 -2.54 -7.91
C VAL A 22 -13.93 -2.29 -7.50
N GLN A 23 -13.70 -1.73 -6.31
CA GLN A 23 -12.35 -1.47 -5.79
C GLN A 23 -11.50 -2.75 -5.70
N ILE A 24 -12.08 -3.84 -5.18
CA ILE A 24 -11.40 -5.15 -5.06
C ILE A 24 -11.03 -5.68 -6.45
N GLN A 25 -11.96 -5.63 -7.41
CA GLN A 25 -11.73 -6.18 -8.74
C GLN A 25 -10.75 -5.36 -9.57
N LEU A 26 -10.75 -4.04 -9.41
CA LEU A 26 -9.74 -3.16 -10.00
C LEU A 26 -8.36 -3.48 -9.41
N ASP A 27 -8.25 -3.58 -8.08
CA ASP A 27 -6.97 -3.84 -7.41
C ASP A 27 -6.40 -5.22 -7.78
N ARG A 28 -7.24 -6.26 -7.88
CA ARG A 28 -6.85 -7.61 -8.36
C ARG A 28 -6.29 -7.61 -9.78
N GLN A 29 -6.74 -6.67 -10.61
CA GLN A 29 -6.29 -6.53 -12.00
C GLN A 29 -5.13 -5.54 -12.16
N GLY A 30 -4.52 -5.12 -11.04
CA GLY A 30 -3.38 -4.20 -11.05
C GLY A 30 -3.76 -2.73 -11.14
N TYR A 31 -5.04 -2.37 -11.02
CA TYR A 31 -5.51 -0.98 -10.99
C TYR A 31 -5.80 -0.59 -9.53
N SER A 32 -4.76 -0.29 -8.75
CA SER A 32 -4.95 -0.07 -7.32
C SER A 32 -5.75 1.21 -7.05
N CYS A 33 -6.75 1.09 -6.19
CA CYS A 33 -7.48 2.21 -5.61
C CYS A 33 -6.80 2.76 -4.34
N ASN A 34 -5.60 2.26 -4.01
CA ASN A 34 -4.94 2.34 -2.71
C ASN A 34 -5.72 1.58 -1.64
N THR A 35 -6.47 2.28 -0.80
CA THR A 35 -7.24 1.68 0.30
C THR A 35 -8.62 1.32 -0.22
N ILE A 36 -9.03 0.08 0.02
CA ILE A 36 -10.37 -0.42 -0.27
C ILE A 36 -11.24 -0.10 0.93
N ASP A 37 -12.16 0.84 0.78
CA ASP A 37 -12.90 1.43 1.89
C ASP A 37 -14.41 1.54 1.65
N GLY A 38 -14.87 1.20 0.44
CA GLY A 38 -16.27 1.31 0.05
C GLY A 38 -16.70 2.75 -0.25
N GLN A 39 -15.76 3.70 -0.27
CA GLN A 39 -16.03 5.09 -0.60
C GLN A 39 -15.53 5.40 -2.02
N TRP A 40 -16.42 5.93 -2.86
CA TRP A 40 -16.03 6.34 -4.20
C TRP A 40 -15.30 7.69 -4.13
N GLY A 41 -14.12 7.75 -4.73
CA GLY A 41 -13.28 8.95 -4.70
C GLY A 41 -12.29 8.98 -5.86
N GLN A 42 -11.44 10.00 -5.89
CA GLN A 42 -10.52 10.28 -7.02
C GLN A 42 -9.64 9.09 -7.39
N LYS A 43 -9.14 8.32 -6.41
CA LYS A 43 -8.29 7.14 -6.66
C LYS A 43 -9.07 6.01 -7.34
N SER A 44 -10.27 5.71 -6.85
CA SER A 44 -11.16 4.71 -7.45
C SER A 44 -11.57 5.12 -8.87
N GLN A 45 -11.89 6.39 -9.07
CA GLN A 45 -12.23 6.96 -10.38
C GLN A 45 -11.06 6.84 -11.36
N ALA A 46 -9.85 7.25 -10.96
CA ALA A 46 -8.66 7.16 -11.79
C ALA A 46 -8.30 5.71 -12.17
N ALA A 47 -8.48 4.77 -11.23
CA ALA A 47 -8.29 3.35 -11.48
C ALA A 47 -9.31 2.82 -12.52
N LEU A 48 -10.59 3.16 -12.38
CA LEU A 48 -11.64 2.78 -13.33
C LEU A 48 -11.40 3.40 -14.72
N GLU A 49 -11.06 4.68 -14.79
CA GLU A 49 -10.73 5.35 -16.06
C GLU A 49 -9.54 4.69 -16.76
N ARG A 50 -8.52 4.30 -16.00
CA ARG A 50 -7.36 3.60 -16.56
C ARG A 50 -7.73 2.20 -17.05
N TYR A 51 -8.53 1.46 -16.28
CA TYR A 51 -9.07 0.16 -16.67
C TYR A 51 -9.84 0.25 -17.99
N CYS A 52 -10.77 1.21 -18.08
CA CYS A 52 -11.59 1.43 -19.26
C CYS A 52 -10.78 1.85 -20.47
N ARG A 53 -9.79 2.75 -20.28
CA ARG A 53 -8.90 3.20 -21.37
C ARG A 53 -8.11 2.04 -21.98
N VAL A 54 -7.51 1.18 -21.15
CA VAL A 54 -6.74 0.02 -21.62
C VAL A 54 -7.64 -0.96 -22.38
N ARG A 55 -8.87 -1.17 -21.90
CA ARG A 55 -9.85 -2.08 -22.52
C ARG A 55 -10.68 -1.44 -23.63
N LYS A 56 -10.49 -0.15 -23.90
CA LYS A 56 -11.27 0.64 -24.88
C LYS A 56 -12.79 0.55 -24.64
N CYS A 57 -13.21 0.58 -23.39
CA CYS A 57 -14.63 0.59 -23.03
C CYS A 57 -15.06 1.94 -22.43
N PRO A 58 -16.37 2.27 -22.44
CA PRO A 58 -16.87 3.49 -21.82
C PRO A 58 -16.59 3.52 -20.32
N VAL A 59 -16.24 4.69 -19.79
CA VAL A 59 -16.09 4.92 -18.34
C VAL A 59 -17.49 5.12 -17.74
N PRO A 60 -17.93 4.23 -16.83
CA PRO A 60 -19.19 4.37 -16.11
C PRO A 60 -19.23 5.65 -15.27
N ALA A 61 -20.40 6.23 -15.09
CA ALA A 61 -20.58 7.44 -14.29
C ALA A 61 -20.59 7.16 -12.79
N THR A 62 -20.96 5.94 -12.38
CA THR A 62 -21.08 5.55 -10.97
C THR A 62 -20.43 4.19 -10.70
N PRO A 63 -20.03 3.90 -9.44
CA PRO A 63 -19.56 2.57 -9.06
C PRO A 63 -20.60 1.46 -9.28
N GLU A 64 -21.89 1.76 -9.14
CA GLU A 64 -22.95 0.78 -9.38
C GLU A 64 -23.03 0.39 -10.86
N GLU A 65 -22.97 1.37 -11.76
CA GLU A 65 -22.91 1.11 -13.20
C GLU A 65 -21.64 0.32 -13.55
N ALA A 66 -20.49 0.70 -12.96
CA ALA A 66 -19.25 -0.04 -13.15
C ALA A 66 -19.35 -1.50 -12.69
N TYR A 67 -19.96 -1.73 -11.52
CA TYR A 67 -20.21 -3.05 -10.99
C TYR A 67 -21.10 -3.85 -11.94
N ASP A 68 -22.28 -3.34 -12.26
CA ASP A 68 -23.29 -4.05 -13.06
C ASP A 68 -22.75 -4.36 -14.46
N ARG A 69 -21.95 -3.46 -15.04
CA ARG A 69 -21.43 -3.59 -16.41
C ARG A 69 -20.19 -4.48 -16.52
N TYR A 70 -19.27 -4.41 -15.56
CA TYR A 70 -17.93 -5.00 -15.71
C TYR A 70 -17.54 -6.00 -14.62
N PHE A 71 -18.17 -5.97 -13.45
CA PHE A 71 -17.69 -6.70 -12.27
C PHE A 71 -18.73 -7.59 -11.58
N ALA A 72 -19.97 -7.61 -12.05
CA ALA A 72 -21.05 -8.43 -11.49
C ALA A 72 -20.74 -9.94 -11.47
N ALA A 73 -19.97 -10.43 -12.44
CA ALA A 73 -19.55 -11.84 -12.54
C ALA A 73 -18.28 -12.16 -11.72
N GLY A 74 -17.81 -11.26 -10.84
CA GLY A 74 -16.46 -11.24 -10.29
C GLY A 74 -15.99 -12.39 -9.38
N GLY A 75 -16.76 -13.45 -9.18
CA GLY A 75 -16.41 -14.55 -8.27
C GLY A 75 -16.27 -14.11 -6.80
N ASP A 76 -15.64 -14.95 -5.97
CA ASP A 76 -15.53 -14.70 -4.53
C ASP A 76 -14.64 -13.49 -4.22
N LEU A 77 -15.28 -12.39 -3.82
CA LEU A 77 -14.61 -11.14 -3.42
C LEU A 77 -13.96 -11.24 -2.04
N PHE A 78 -14.56 -12.04 -1.16
CA PHE A 78 -14.15 -12.16 0.24
C PHE A 78 -13.77 -13.59 0.57
N VAL A 79 -12.91 -13.73 1.56
CA VAL A 79 -12.58 -14.99 2.21
C VAL A 79 -12.87 -14.86 3.71
N LEU A 80 -13.29 -15.95 4.32
CA LEU A 80 -13.41 -16.05 5.77
C LEU A 80 -12.21 -16.85 6.27
N GLU A 81 -11.15 -16.15 6.71
CA GLU A 81 -9.94 -16.78 7.24
C GLU A 81 -10.12 -17.09 8.73
N THR A 82 -9.48 -18.17 9.19
CA THR A 82 -9.34 -18.49 10.60
C THR A 82 -7.93 -18.10 11.04
N LEU A 83 -7.83 -17.24 12.05
CA LEU A 83 -6.53 -16.79 12.55
C LEU A 83 -5.75 -17.95 13.16
N ASP A 84 -4.45 -18.00 12.90
CA ASP A 84 -3.54 -18.99 13.47
C ASP A 84 -2.34 -18.32 14.16
N ALA A 85 -1.49 -19.12 14.82
CA ALA A 85 -0.38 -18.62 15.62
C ALA A 85 0.61 -17.74 14.82
N ARG A 86 0.72 -17.94 13.51
CA ARG A 86 1.63 -17.16 12.64
C ARG A 86 1.15 -15.73 12.44
N ASP A 87 -0.16 -15.50 12.52
CA ASP A 87 -0.74 -14.16 12.38
C ASP A 87 -0.31 -13.22 13.52
N PHE A 88 0.10 -13.78 14.66
CA PHE A 88 0.54 -13.04 15.86
C PHE A 88 2.06 -12.92 15.96
N ALA A 89 2.83 -13.61 15.11
CA ALA A 89 4.28 -13.65 15.18
C ALA A 89 4.97 -12.34 14.75
N ALA A 90 4.25 -11.47 14.02
CA ALA A 90 4.79 -10.26 13.42
C ALA A 90 4.49 -8.97 14.24
N PHE A 91 4.07 -9.10 15.49
CA PHE A 91 3.68 -7.95 16.31
C PHE A 91 4.86 -7.34 17.05
N ALA A 92 4.92 -6.02 17.07
CA ALA A 92 5.88 -5.25 17.83
C ALA A 92 5.18 -4.04 18.45
N ARG A 93 5.45 -3.77 19.72
CA ARG A 93 5.09 -2.49 20.33
C ARG A 93 6.10 -1.45 19.86
N ILE A 94 5.65 -0.40 19.19
CA ILE A 94 6.55 0.59 18.60
C ILE A 94 6.52 1.88 19.43
N PRO A 95 7.62 2.24 20.12
CA PRO A 95 7.71 3.51 20.83
C PRO A 95 7.57 4.70 19.89
N SER A 96 6.95 5.78 20.38
CA SER A 96 6.93 7.06 19.67
C SER A 96 8.29 7.75 19.70
N ASP A 97 9.06 7.57 20.78
CA ASP A 97 10.41 8.10 20.91
C ASP A 97 11.36 7.47 19.88
N PRO A 98 12.03 8.27 19.03
CA PRO A 98 12.96 7.76 18.04
C PRO A 98 14.08 6.89 18.62
N ALA A 99 14.67 7.27 19.75
CA ALA A 99 15.81 6.55 20.32
C ALA A 99 15.40 5.16 20.84
N GLU A 100 14.24 5.05 21.46
CA GLU A 100 13.66 3.75 21.85
C GLU A 100 13.26 2.91 20.62
N LYS A 101 12.70 3.54 19.59
CA LYS A 101 12.36 2.86 18.34
C LYS A 101 13.60 2.26 17.65
N ALA A 102 14.74 2.94 17.71
CA ALA A 102 16.00 2.49 17.15
C ALA A 102 16.61 1.26 17.85
N LYS A 103 16.10 0.88 19.03
CA LYS A 103 16.52 -0.33 19.77
C LYS A 103 15.76 -1.59 19.33
N LEU A 104 14.70 -1.44 18.54
CA LEU A 104 13.92 -2.58 18.06
C LEU A 104 14.61 -3.22 16.87
N ASP A 105 14.63 -4.56 16.82
CA ASP A 105 15.14 -5.34 15.68
C ASP A 105 14.11 -5.45 14.54
N TRP A 106 12.85 -5.08 14.81
CA TRP A 106 11.76 -5.14 13.85
C TRP A 106 10.63 -4.15 14.20
N LEU A 107 10.18 -3.38 13.21
CA LEU A 107 9.01 -2.50 13.29
C LEU A 107 7.78 -3.22 12.72
N GLY A 108 7.30 -4.21 13.49
CA GLY A 108 6.13 -5.04 13.16
C GLY A 108 4.79 -4.31 13.26
N TYR A 109 3.69 -5.04 13.16
CA TYR A 109 2.36 -4.48 13.37
C TYR A 109 2.09 -4.24 14.86
N GLU A 110 1.37 -3.18 15.19
CA GLU A 110 0.97 -2.87 16.57
C GLU A 110 -0.33 -3.58 16.98
N SER A 111 -1.08 -4.12 16.01
CA SER A 111 -2.28 -4.92 16.28
C SER A 111 -2.60 -5.95 15.19
N ILE A 112 -3.43 -6.94 15.55
CA ILE A 112 -3.99 -7.90 14.58
C ILE A 112 -4.86 -7.22 13.53
N ALA A 113 -5.63 -6.20 13.93
CA ALA A 113 -6.51 -5.46 13.02
C ALA A 113 -5.70 -4.70 11.96
N GLU A 114 -4.59 -4.08 12.36
CA GLU A 114 -3.65 -3.43 11.43
C GLU A 114 -3.05 -4.42 10.43
N MET A 115 -2.53 -5.56 10.92
CA MET A 115 -1.96 -6.59 10.07
C MET A 115 -2.96 -7.12 9.03
N LEU A 116 -4.18 -7.43 9.49
CA LEU A 116 -5.25 -7.94 8.62
C LEU A 116 -5.77 -6.86 7.67
N ALA A 117 -5.78 -5.60 8.09
CA ALA A 117 -6.15 -4.48 7.22
C ALA A 117 -5.14 -4.32 6.08
N GLU A 118 -3.83 -4.37 6.39
CA GLU A 118 -2.77 -4.38 5.38
C GLU A 118 -2.90 -5.60 4.45
N ARG A 119 -3.16 -6.80 4.99
CA ARG A 119 -3.40 -8.02 4.20
C ARG A 119 -4.60 -7.89 3.25
N GLY A 120 -5.68 -7.28 3.72
CA GLY A 120 -6.91 -7.06 2.98
C GLY A 120 -6.90 -5.83 2.07
N HIS A 121 -5.83 -5.03 2.11
CA HIS A 121 -5.71 -3.74 1.40
C HIS A 121 -6.82 -2.74 1.81
N VAL A 122 -7.31 -2.85 3.05
CA VAL A 122 -8.39 -2.03 3.61
C VAL A 122 -7.85 -1.15 4.73
N SER A 123 -8.65 -0.19 5.19
CA SER A 123 -8.37 0.48 6.47
C SER A 123 -8.80 -0.40 7.64
N VAL A 124 -8.24 -0.18 8.84
CA VAL A 124 -8.71 -0.84 10.09
C VAL A 124 -10.21 -0.60 10.29
N ARG A 125 -10.68 0.64 10.07
CA ARG A 125 -12.12 0.96 10.14
C ARG A 125 -12.95 0.13 9.16
N THR A 126 -12.50 -0.03 7.91
CA THR A 126 -13.23 -0.85 6.93
C THR A 126 -13.20 -2.32 7.30
N LEU A 127 -12.08 -2.82 7.82
CA LEU A 127 -11.96 -4.18 8.32
C LEU A 127 -12.96 -4.45 9.46
N GLU A 128 -13.09 -3.52 10.41
CA GLU A 128 -14.08 -3.60 11.49
C GLU A 128 -15.51 -3.64 10.94
N ARG A 129 -15.82 -2.81 9.95
CA ARG A 129 -17.15 -2.79 9.30
C ARG A 129 -17.46 -4.05 8.50
N LEU A 130 -16.44 -4.74 7.97
CA LEU A 130 -16.59 -6.04 7.31
C LEU A 130 -16.89 -7.18 8.30
N ASN A 131 -16.59 -6.98 9.58
CA ASN A 131 -16.73 -7.95 10.65
C ASN A 131 -17.57 -7.38 11.81
N PRO A 132 -18.83 -6.96 11.54
CA PRO A 132 -19.66 -6.36 12.57
C PRO A 132 -19.90 -7.36 13.70
N GLY A 133 -19.61 -6.94 14.94
CA GLY A 133 -19.76 -7.77 16.14
C GLY A 133 -18.51 -8.54 16.57
N LEU A 134 -17.41 -8.49 15.81
CA LEU A 134 -16.14 -9.04 16.27
C LEU A 134 -15.52 -8.12 17.34
N ASP A 135 -15.22 -8.68 18.51
CA ASP A 135 -14.46 -8.00 19.57
C ASP A 135 -12.96 -8.08 19.26
N TRP A 136 -12.43 -7.05 18.60
CA TRP A 136 -11.03 -6.99 18.17
C TRP A 136 -10.02 -7.04 19.31
N ALA A 137 -10.40 -6.61 20.52
CA ALA A 137 -9.54 -6.70 21.69
C ALA A 137 -9.37 -8.16 22.19
N LYS A 138 -10.26 -9.07 21.78
CA LYS A 138 -10.24 -10.49 22.14
C LYS A 138 -9.97 -11.41 20.95
N ALA A 139 -9.73 -10.87 19.76
CA ALA A 139 -9.44 -11.65 18.58
C ALA A 139 -8.11 -12.42 18.77
N GLY A 140 -8.18 -13.75 18.66
CA GLY A 140 -7.09 -14.68 18.93
C GLY A 140 -7.04 -15.81 17.90
N VAL A 141 -6.19 -16.80 18.13
CA VAL A 141 -6.17 -18.03 17.31
C VAL A 141 -7.57 -18.66 17.29
N GLY A 142 -8.04 -19.05 16.10
CA GLY A 142 -9.39 -19.60 15.90
C GLY A 142 -10.46 -18.55 15.60
N THR A 143 -10.20 -17.26 15.82
CA THR A 143 -11.12 -16.20 15.40
C THR A 143 -11.29 -16.22 13.88
N ARG A 144 -12.55 -16.12 13.41
CA ARG A 144 -12.85 -16.06 11.98
C ARG A 144 -13.01 -14.61 11.55
N VAL A 145 -12.27 -14.20 10.52
CA VAL A 145 -12.27 -12.83 10.01
C VAL A 145 -12.56 -12.84 8.51
N ARG A 146 -13.55 -12.06 8.10
CA ARG A 146 -13.87 -11.78 6.72
C ARG A 146 -12.94 -10.71 6.17
N LEU A 147 -12.27 -11.03 5.07
CA LEU A 147 -11.32 -10.14 4.38
C LEU A 147 -11.57 -10.13 2.88
N PRO A 148 -11.26 -9.02 2.18
CA PRO A 148 -11.07 -9.09 0.74
C PRO A 148 -10.03 -10.16 0.39
N LYS A 149 -10.34 -10.99 -0.60
CA LYS A 149 -9.49 -12.10 -1.00
C LYS A 149 -8.42 -11.60 -1.97
N PHE A 150 -7.23 -11.33 -1.45
CA PHE A 150 -6.01 -11.05 -2.21
C PHE A 150 -4.99 -12.16 -2.00
N PRO A 151 -4.03 -12.37 -2.93
CA PRO A 151 -2.81 -13.09 -2.59
C PRO A 151 -2.17 -12.39 -1.40
N ARG A 152 -1.71 -13.11 -0.36
CA ARG A 152 -1.31 -12.46 0.89
C ARG A 152 -0.18 -11.49 0.60
N ALA A 153 -0.21 -10.27 1.14
CA ALA A 153 0.95 -9.36 1.14
C ALA A 153 2.20 -10.09 1.70
N ALA A 154 1.99 -10.95 2.69
CA ALA A 154 2.97 -11.90 3.23
C ALA A 154 3.47 -12.96 2.21
N ASP A 155 2.70 -13.34 1.19
CA ASP A 155 3.21 -14.21 0.12
C ASP A 155 4.22 -13.47 -0.78
N TYR A 156 4.20 -12.14 -0.79
CA TYR A 156 5.19 -11.34 -1.48
C TYR A 156 6.49 -11.21 -0.65
N LEU A 157 6.41 -10.99 0.67
CA LEU A 157 7.57 -10.63 1.52
C LEU A 157 7.95 -11.63 2.63
N ALA A 158 7.05 -12.51 3.07
CA ALA A 158 7.16 -13.31 4.30
C ALA A 158 7.72 -14.74 4.13
N ALA A 159 8.05 -15.16 2.90
CA ALA A 159 9.04 -16.22 2.80
C ALA A 159 10.39 -15.56 3.10
N GLY A 160 11.18 -16.07 4.05
CA GLY A 160 12.61 -15.74 4.21
C GLY A 160 13.47 -16.00 2.95
N LYS A 161 12.83 -16.28 1.81
CA LYS A 161 13.25 -16.01 0.44
C LYS A 161 12.46 -14.79 -0.03
N GLY A 162 12.96 -13.59 0.26
CA GLY A 162 12.26 -12.33 -0.01
C GLY A 162 11.81 -12.19 -1.46
N LEU A 163 10.98 -11.17 -1.74
CA LEU A 163 10.77 -10.64 -3.08
C LEU A 163 12.10 -10.63 -3.84
N THR A 164 12.34 -11.63 -4.68
CA THR A 164 13.48 -11.62 -5.59
C THR A 164 13.11 -10.65 -6.68
N ALA A 165 13.53 -9.39 -6.50
CA ALA A 165 13.68 -8.48 -7.62
C ALA A 165 14.42 -9.26 -8.71
N GLY A 166 13.80 -9.48 -9.87
CA GLY A 166 14.45 -10.30 -10.88
C GLY A 166 13.87 -11.66 -11.16
N ASP A 167 12.82 -12.15 -10.49
CA ASP A 167 12.23 -13.44 -10.87
C ASP A 167 11.85 -13.40 -12.36
N ALA A 168 12.64 -14.09 -13.19
CA ALA A 168 12.57 -14.03 -14.65
C ALA A 168 11.26 -14.61 -15.19
N THR A 169 10.50 -15.32 -14.34
CA THR A 169 9.18 -15.84 -14.66
C THR A 169 8.07 -14.79 -14.55
N ARG A 170 8.33 -13.65 -13.89
CA ARG A 170 7.35 -12.58 -13.70
C ARG A 170 7.51 -11.47 -14.74
N PRO A 171 6.41 -10.82 -15.16
CA PRO A 171 6.47 -9.63 -16.01
C PRO A 171 7.36 -8.56 -15.39
N ALA A 172 8.29 -8.01 -16.17
CA ALA A 172 9.15 -6.92 -15.75
C ALA A 172 8.71 -5.61 -16.40
N ALA A 173 8.70 -4.53 -15.61
CA ALA A 173 8.47 -3.20 -16.14
C ALA A 173 9.70 -2.74 -16.93
N ALA A 174 9.50 -2.36 -18.19
CA ALA A 174 10.50 -1.65 -18.97
C ALA A 174 10.55 -0.16 -18.58
N ARG A 175 9.40 0.39 -18.16
CA ARG A 175 9.27 1.81 -17.80
C ARG A 175 8.23 2.01 -16.70
N LEU A 176 8.55 2.90 -15.77
CA LEU A 176 7.61 3.53 -14.85
C LEU A 176 7.32 4.95 -15.32
N GLU A 177 6.05 5.35 -15.34
CA GLU A 177 5.63 6.73 -15.50
C GLU A 177 5.07 7.22 -14.16
N VAL A 178 5.72 8.22 -13.58
CA VAL A 178 5.25 8.88 -12.36
C VAL A 178 4.56 10.16 -12.76
N SER A 179 3.32 10.35 -12.33
CA SER A 179 2.52 11.54 -12.63
C SER A 179 2.21 12.29 -11.33
N PRO A 180 3.03 13.29 -10.93
CA PRO A 180 2.79 14.09 -9.74
C PRO A 180 1.42 14.78 -9.74
N ALA A 181 0.97 15.27 -10.91
CA ALA A 181 -0.34 15.91 -11.06
C ALA A 181 -1.53 14.98 -10.75
N ARG A 182 -1.34 13.67 -10.93
CA ARG A 182 -2.37 12.64 -10.71
C ARG A 182 -2.12 11.79 -9.48
N PHE A 183 -1.02 12.01 -8.77
CA PHE A 183 -0.60 11.20 -7.63
C PHE A 183 -0.57 9.69 -7.95
N GLU A 184 -0.03 9.31 -9.10
CA GLU A 184 0.01 7.91 -9.54
C GLU A 184 1.36 7.53 -10.18
N ILE A 185 1.69 6.24 -10.09
CA ILE A 185 2.77 5.58 -10.81
C ILE A 185 2.17 4.47 -11.67
N ALA A 186 2.43 4.50 -12.97
CA ALA A 186 2.05 3.45 -13.91
C ALA A 186 3.28 2.65 -14.34
N ALA A 187 3.23 1.32 -14.25
CA ALA A 187 4.27 0.41 -14.71
C ALA A 187 3.89 -0.18 -16.07
N TYR A 188 4.80 -0.20 -17.04
CA TYR A 188 4.57 -0.73 -18.37
C TYR A 188 5.64 -1.74 -18.78
N ASP A 189 5.25 -2.77 -19.53
CA ASP A 189 6.18 -3.70 -20.17
C ASP A 189 6.88 -3.07 -21.40
N ALA A 190 7.79 -3.82 -22.01
CA ALA A 190 8.53 -3.36 -23.20
C ALA A 190 7.66 -3.08 -24.43
N ARG A 191 6.43 -3.62 -24.48
CA ARG A 191 5.45 -3.40 -25.54
C ARG A 191 4.49 -2.25 -25.23
N GLY A 192 4.64 -1.60 -24.07
CA GLY A 192 3.76 -0.53 -23.62
C GLY A 192 2.45 -1.02 -23.00
N ALA A 193 2.32 -2.31 -22.70
CA ALA A 193 1.17 -2.82 -21.94
C ALA A 193 1.29 -2.42 -20.47
N LEU A 194 0.19 -1.94 -19.89
CA LEU A 194 0.13 -1.57 -18.49
C LEU A 194 0.20 -2.84 -17.61
N LEU A 195 1.20 -2.88 -16.73
CA LEU A 195 1.39 -3.95 -15.74
C LEU A 195 0.79 -3.61 -14.38
N GLY A 196 0.66 -2.32 -14.07
CA GLY A 196 0.01 -1.88 -12.84
C GLY A 196 -0.09 -0.35 -12.73
N LEU A 197 -1.07 0.10 -11.96
CA LEU A 197 -1.31 1.49 -11.59
C LEU A 197 -1.34 1.59 -10.05
N PHE A 198 -0.53 2.49 -9.51
CA PHE A 198 -0.31 2.62 -8.07
C PHE A 198 -0.48 4.08 -7.65
N PRO A 199 -1.45 4.42 -6.79
CA PRO A 199 -1.50 5.73 -6.18
C PRO A 199 -0.26 6.00 -5.34
N CYS A 200 0.27 7.23 -5.39
CA CYS A 200 1.45 7.64 -4.63
C CYS A 200 1.29 9.04 -4.05
N SER A 201 1.84 9.28 -2.86
CA SER A 201 2.09 10.63 -2.34
C SER A 201 3.41 11.18 -2.86
N ILE A 202 3.47 12.50 -3.05
CA ILE A 202 4.66 13.22 -3.52
C ILE A 202 5.16 14.21 -2.47
N ALA A 203 6.27 14.88 -2.77
CA ALA A 203 6.83 15.91 -1.90
C ALA A 203 5.84 17.07 -1.70
N LYS A 204 5.76 17.57 -0.45
CA LYS A 204 4.97 18.77 -0.14
C LYS A 204 5.53 20.00 -0.87
N ASP A 205 6.84 20.12 -0.86
CA ASP A 205 7.57 21.14 -1.60
C ASP A 205 7.73 20.72 -3.06
N LYS A 206 7.09 21.47 -3.97
CA LYS A 206 7.15 21.21 -5.42
C LYS A 206 8.58 21.25 -5.96
N ALA A 207 9.49 22.01 -5.35
CA ALA A 207 10.89 22.07 -5.75
C ALA A 207 11.65 20.77 -5.45
N LYS A 208 11.13 19.96 -4.51
CA LYS A 208 11.70 18.66 -4.13
C LYS A 208 11.05 17.48 -4.83
N VAL A 209 10.06 17.70 -5.70
CA VAL A 209 9.52 16.62 -6.52
C VAL A 209 10.53 16.32 -7.64
N PRO A 210 11.06 15.08 -7.75
CA PRO A 210 11.95 14.72 -8.85
C PRO A 210 11.30 14.98 -10.21
N ARG A 211 12.08 15.34 -11.23
CA ARG A 211 11.57 15.62 -12.58
C ARG A 211 12.41 14.93 -13.64
N GLY A 212 11.80 14.70 -14.80
CA GLY A 212 12.49 14.18 -15.97
C GLY A 212 12.75 12.68 -15.90
N GLU A 213 13.81 12.24 -16.56
CA GLU A 213 14.17 10.83 -16.67
C GLU A 213 15.14 10.40 -15.58
N LEU A 214 14.77 9.34 -14.88
CA LEU A 214 15.52 8.68 -13.83
C LEU A 214 15.62 7.18 -14.16
N ARG A 215 16.42 6.47 -13.36
CA ARG A 215 16.51 5.01 -13.42
C ARG A 215 16.44 4.41 -12.03
N VAL A 216 15.93 3.19 -11.93
CA VAL A 216 16.08 2.37 -10.73
C VAL A 216 17.54 1.98 -10.57
N VAL A 217 18.16 2.33 -9.45
CA VAL A 217 19.58 2.05 -9.15
C VAL A 217 19.77 1.11 -7.96
N SER A 218 18.75 0.92 -7.13
CA SER A 218 18.76 -0.08 -6.06
C SER A 218 17.35 -0.61 -5.80
N LEU A 219 17.29 -1.86 -5.36
CA LEU A 219 16.08 -2.56 -4.94
C LEU A 219 16.40 -3.22 -3.60
N ILE A 220 15.84 -2.66 -2.52
CA ILE A 220 16.10 -3.11 -1.15
C ILE A 220 14.77 -3.55 -0.53
N PRO A 221 14.56 -4.87 -0.31
CA PRO A 221 13.40 -5.36 0.43
C PRO A 221 13.63 -5.16 1.93
N ASN A 222 12.58 -4.87 2.70
CA ASN A 222 12.65 -4.64 4.14
C ASN A 222 13.85 -3.73 4.53
N PRO A 223 13.90 -2.48 4.03
CA PRO A 223 15.01 -1.58 4.25
C PRO A 223 15.09 -1.09 5.70
N ASN A 224 16.31 -0.85 6.19
CA ASN A 224 16.51 0.02 7.33
C ASN A 224 16.16 1.47 6.96
N TYR A 225 15.69 2.25 7.93
CA TYR A 225 15.50 3.69 7.76
C TYR A 225 16.48 4.49 8.60
N THR A 226 17.21 5.40 7.95
CA THR A 226 17.98 6.40 8.67
C THR A 226 17.07 7.57 9.04
N TYR A 227 16.82 7.73 10.34
CA TYR A 227 16.22 8.94 10.87
C TYR A 227 17.31 9.98 11.18
N THR A 228 17.16 11.16 10.59
CA THR A 228 18.01 12.32 10.89
C THR A 228 17.14 13.39 11.55
N PRO A 229 17.38 13.73 12.82
CA PRO A 229 16.63 14.79 13.49
C PRO A 229 16.76 16.14 12.79
N GLU A 230 15.67 16.91 12.78
CA GLU A 230 15.66 18.25 12.16
C GLU A 230 16.53 19.26 12.93
N ARG A 231 16.55 19.16 14.26
CA ARG A 231 17.39 20.00 15.12
C ARG A 231 18.86 19.60 14.95
N ARG A 232 19.73 20.60 14.71
CA ARG A 232 21.20 20.44 14.65
C ARG A 232 21.87 21.23 15.79
N GLY A 233 23.06 20.81 16.21
CA GLY A 233 23.87 21.51 17.24
C GLY A 233 24.10 20.69 18.52
N LYS A 234 24.78 21.29 19.52
CA LYS A 234 25.05 20.64 20.82
C LYS A 234 23.74 20.21 21.49
N GLY A 235 23.63 18.93 21.85
CA GLY A 235 22.43 18.34 22.46
C GLY A 235 21.32 17.97 21.47
N ALA A 236 21.56 18.03 20.15
CA ALA A 236 20.67 17.43 19.17
C ALA A 236 20.78 15.89 19.22
N PRO A 237 19.66 15.15 19.07
CA PRO A 237 19.73 13.70 19.00
C PRO A 237 20.59 13.26 17.81
N SER A 238 21.31 12.16 17.98
CA SER A 238 22.13 11.58 16.92
C SER A 238 21.27 11.01 15.79
N ARG A 239 21.90 10.76 14.65
CA ARG A 239 21.33 9.93 13.59
C ARG A 239 20.96 8.57 14.18
N GLN A 240 19.76 8.11 13.90
CA GLN A 240 19.25 6.82 14.36
C GLN A 240 18.93 5.93 13.17
N ILE A 241 19.06 4.62 13.38
CA ILE A 241 18.71 3.61 12.39
C ILE A 241 17.52 2.87 12.94
N PHE A 242 16.41 2.90 12.21
CA PHE A 242 15.23 2.10 12.52
C PHE A 242 15.32 0.80 11.73
N ALA A 243 15.08 -0.31 12.41
CA ALA A 243 15.06 -1.62 11.81
C ALA A 243 13.91 -1.77 10.80
N PRO A 244 13.94 -2.81 9.97
CA PRO A 244 12.93 -3.04 8.96
C PRO A 244 11.56 -3.39 9.56
N GLY A 245 10.53 -3.33 8.73
CA GLY A 245 9.18 -3.79 9.08
C GLY A 245 8.08 -3.00 8.40
N PRO A 246 6.83 -3.50 8.42
CA PRO A 246 5.69 -2.79 7.83
C PRO A 246 5.51 -1.39 8.41
N ASN A 247 5.88 -1.19 9.69
CA ASN A 247 5.80 0.10 10.36
C ASN A 247 7.05 0.98 10.24
N ASN A 248 8.02 0.57 9.43
CA ASN A 248 9.16 1.40 9.10
C ASN A 248 8.71 2.64 8.28
N PRO A 249 9.26 3.85 8.48
CA PRO A 249 8.89 5.05 7.72
C PRO A 249 9.03 4.95 6.18
N VAL A 250 9.87 4.03 5.68
CA VAL A 250 9.96 3.71 4.25
C VAL A 250 9.27 2.39 3.87
N GLY A 251 8.54 1.81 4.82
CA GLY A 251 7.74 0.60 4.67
C GLY A 251 8.56 -0.63 4.30
N VAL A 252 7.92 -1.53 3.57
CA VAL A 252 8.44 -2.88 3.30
C VAL A 252 9.40 -2.97 2.11
N ALA A 253 9.56 -1.91 1.32
CA ALA A 253 10.44 -1.92 0.15
C ALA A 253 10.92 -0.51 -0.21
N TRP A 254 12.17 -0.44 -0.69
CA TRP A 254 12.78 0.76 -1.24
C TRP A 254 13.27 0.51 -2.67
N ILE A 255 12.79 1.33 -3.60
CA ILE A 255 13.22 1.38 -5.00
C ILE A 255 13.99 2.68 -5.18
N GLY A 256 15.32 2.60 -5.11
CA GLY A 256 16.20 3.77 -5.21
C GLY A 256 16.27 4.31 -6.64
N LEU A 257 16.26 5.63 -6.79
CA LEU A 257 16.33 6.32 -8.07
C LEU A 257 17.74 6.88 -8.32
N SER A 258 18.07 7.12 -9.58
CA SER A 258 19.35 7.73 -9.99
C SER A 258 19.54 9.17 -9.53
N LEU A 259 18.54 9.77 -8.88
CA LEU A 259 18.66 11.03 -8.15
C LEU A 259 19.04 10.71 -6.69
N PRO A 260 20.24 11.11 -6.22
CA PRO A 260 20.72 10.73 -4.89
C PRO A 260 19.75 11.10 -3.77
N GLY A 261 19.44 10.14 -2.90
CA GLY A 261 18.52 10.33 -1.77
C GLY A 261 17.03 10.19 -2.09
N TYR A 262 16.66 9.95 -3.36
CA TYR A 262 15.27 9.77 -3.77
C TYR A 262 14.94 8.32 -4.08
N GLY A 263 13.69 7.95 -3.80
CA GLY A 263 13.18 6.60 -4.01
C GLY A 263 11.67 6.55 -4.14
N ILE A 264 11.19 5.39 -4.57
CA ILE A 264 9.80 4.96 -4.44
C ILE A 264 9.75 3.95 -3.30
N HIS A 265 8.88 4.16 -2.31
CA HIS A 265 8.89 3.33 -1.10
C HIS A 265 7.50 3.15 -0.47
N GLY A 266 7.42 2.24 0.50
CA GLY A 266 6.20 1.93 1.26
C GLY A 266 5.86 2.96 2.34
N THR A 267 4.80 2.74 3.09
CA THR A 267 4.44 3.60 4.23
C THR A 267 3.59 2.84 5.24
N PRO A 268 3.76 3.13 6.55
CA PRO A 268 2.88 2.61 7.61
C PRO A 268 1.47 3.20 7.59
N THR A 269 1.27 4.32 6.88
CA THR A 269 0.02 5.09 6.89
C THR A 269 -0.61 5.10 5.50
N PRO A 270 -1.09 3.96 4.98
CA PRO A 270 -1.58 3.85 3.61
C PRO A 270 -2.76 4.78 3.33
N GLU A 271 -3.60 5.08 4.31
CA GLU A 271 -4.75 6.01 4.21
C GLU A 271 -4.34 7.45 3.86
N ARG A 272 -3.06 7.82 4.07
CA ARG A 272 -2.51 9.13 3.72
C ARG A 272 -1.99 9.23 2.29
N VAL A 273 -1.94 8.11 1.56
CA VAL A 273 -1.44 8.07 0.17
C VAL A 273 -2.36 8.84 -0.78
N GLY A 274 -1.74 9.59 -1.70
CA GLY A 274 -2.41 10.45 -2.69
C GLY A 274 -2.43 11.93 -2.32
N ARG A 275 -1.40 12.41 -1.61
CA ARG A 275 -1.28 13.77 -1.09
C ARG A 275 0.15 14.32 -1.27
N ALA A 276 0.30 15.64 -1.24
CA ALA A 276 1.59 16.32 -1.24
C ALA A 276 2.09 16.54 0.20
N GLU A 277 2.80 15.55 0.75
CA GLU A 277 3.16 15.51 2.18
C GLU A 277 4.53 14.88 2.45
N SER A 278 5.24 14.42 1.43
CA SER A 278 6.57 13.82 1.62
C SER A 278 7.66 14.89 1.64
N HIS A 279 8.88 14.49 2.02
CA HIS A 279 10.05 15.36 1.99
C HIS A 279 10.80 15.31 0.64
N GLY A 280 10.32 14.50 -0.32
CA GLY A 280 10.97 14.32 -1.63
C GLY A 280 10.53 13.05 -2.36
N CYS A 281 10.48 11.92 -1.66
CA CYS A 281 10.22 10.60 -2.24
C CYS A 281 8.77 10.35 -2.65
N PHE A 282 8.56 9.33 -3.48
CA PHE A 282 7.23 8.82 -3.84
C PHE A 282 6.80 7.73 -2.86
N ARG A 283 5.67 7.93 -2.16
CA ARG A 283 5.20 7.03 -1.09
C ARG A 283 3.97 6.26 -1.52
N LEU A 284 3.99 4.94 -1.42
CA LEU A 284 2.90 4.03 -1.75
C LEU A 284 2.50 3.26 -0.51
N ALA A 285 1.28 2.75 -0.46
CA ALA A 285 0.92 1.72 0.52
C ALA A 285 1.86 0.51 0.41
N ASN A 286 2.12 -0.19 1.52
CA ASN A 286 3.05 -1.32 1.57
C ASN A 286 2.71 -2.41 0.53
N TRP A 287 1.43 -2.75 0.35
CA TRP A 287 1.00 -3.70 -0.68
C TRP A 287 1.28 -3.23 -2.11
N ASN A 288 1.17 -1.92 -2.35
CA ASN A 288 1.43 -1.33 -3.66
C ASN A 288 2.92 -1.26 -3.97
N VAL A 289 3.76 -0.88 -3.00
CA VAL A 289 5.22 -0.89 -3.22
C VAL A 289 5.73 -2.32 -3.38
N ALA A 290 5.19 -3.31 -2.65
CA ALA A 290 5.59 -4.71 -2.80
C ALA A 290 5.32 -5.23 -4.22
N ARG A 291 4.13 -4.92 -4.77
CA ARG A 291 3.78 -5.25 -6.17
C ARG A 291 4.68 -4.52 -7.16
N LEU A 292 4.88 -3.21 -7.02
CA LEU A 292 5.74 -2.43 -7.91
C LEU A 292 7.20 -2.91 -7.86
N TYR A 293 7.71 -3.22 -6.67
CA TYR A 293 9.05 -3.75 -6.45
C TYR A 293 9.26 -5.05 -7.25
N ALA A 294 8.28 -5.96 -7.26
CA ALA A 294 8.35 -7.20 -8.03
C ALA A 294 8.44 -6.98 -9.55
N LEU A 295 7.86 -5.88 -10.06
CA LEU A 295 7.92 -5.50 -11.46
C LEU A 295 9.27 -4.84 -11.85
N CYS A 296 9.96 -4.23 -10.89
CA CYS A 296 11.17 -3.47 -11.16
C CYS A 296 12.43 -4.34 -11.31
N ARG A 297 13.38 -3.85 -12.11
CA ARG A 297 14.77 -4.32 -12.23
C ARG A 297 15.72 -3.13 -12.11
N ILE A 298 16.97 -3.37 -11.72
CA ILE A 298 18.01 -2.33 -11.83
C ILE A 298 18.09 -1.87 -13.29
N GLY A 299 18.11 -0.56 -13.51
CA GLY A 299 18.09 0.06 -14.83
C GLY A 299 16.69 0.37 -15.38
N THR A 300 15.60 -0.10 -14.74
CA THR A 300 14.22 0.24 -15.14
C THR A 300 14.08 1.74 -15.30
N ARG A 301 13.61 2.20 -16.47
CA ARG A 301 13.44 3.62 -16.77
C ARG A 301 12.30 4.18 -15.93
N VAL A 302 12.50 5.36 -15.34
CA VAL A 302 11.49 6.06 -14.57
C VAL A 302 11.33 7.45 -15.17
N VAL A 303 10.14 7.76 -15.67
CA VAL A 303 9.85 9.08 -16.26
C VAL A 303 8.90 9.80 -15.34
N VAL A 304 9.34 10.93 -14.78
CA VAL A 304 8.47 11.79 -13.97
C VAL A 304 7.91 12.89 -14.87
N THR A 305 6.60 12.85 -15.11
CA THR A 305 5.92 13.83 -15.96
C THR A 305 5.84 15.19 -15.24
N PRO A 306 5.67 16.29 -16.01
CA PRO A 306 5.45 17.62 -15.45
C PRO A 306 4.25 17.68 -14.47
#